data_AF-A0AAN6PU36-F1
#
_entry.id   AF-A0AAN6PU36-F1
#
_cell.length_a   1.000
_cell.length_b   1.000
_cell.length_c   1.000
_cell.angle_alpha   90.00
_cell.angle_beta   90.00
_cell.angle_gamma   90.00
#
_symmetry.space_group_name_H-M   'P 1'
#
loop_
_entity.id
_entity.type
_entity.pdbx_description
1 polymer ?
#
loop_
_entity_poly.entity_id
_entity_poly.type
_entity_poly.pdbx_seq_one_letter_code
_entity_poly.pdbx_strand_id
1 'polypeptide(L)'
;MDPSFHDARQKFTKSKPRRTEYKPTKFQRQLARNPYAKALATPMRRCPITATTLPNFFLQRFTLTAHPETSKPWFVPHGLGTKAPGAFTAPEPEAEEAAEPEAAKAAESGSAPVEPPSSETAQESPENAEVAQKSDEDQTAGEEQKAGKPATEIQNTTKTGPTAYVLAHQRLLQDIQRRKSPYFKGNHKLLRMSDHGHVKLGSLLDNANWRGDMDAVVLELLRRRAVEGLRHFANMVERDDRGYLVKCERWDGVKELKHRGCLLYLGPPEGAAAESGSSEYVPPRLSTMDLGPVRFGSKLAVHNLRELLGEEHIRRLREGSALLRDGSLFLLGRQATVNLQMLLWKLQGYLVWEQQQGTPEAERSAEQNPHVHSHVRQDLQGEPDQPHRS
;
A
#
# COMPACT_ATOMS: atom_id res chain seq x y z
N MET A 1 -23.13 -27.16 -52.34
CA MET A 1 -22.46 -26.00 -51.70
C MET A 1 -21.38 -26.54 -50.76
N ASP A 2 -20.25 -25.87 -50.69
CA ASP A 2 -19.12 -26.29 -49.84
C ASP A 2 -19.46 -26.07 -48.35
N PRO A 3 -19.42 -27.11 -47.50
CA PRO A 3 -19.71 -26.99 -46.07
C PRO A 3 -18.79 -26.00 -45.34
N SER A 4 -17.57 -25.78 -45.84
CA SER A 4 -16.63 -24.81 -45.24
C SER A 4 -17.14 -23.36 -45.31
N PHE A 5 -17.91 -23.03 -46.36
CA PHE A 5 -18.50 -21.71 -46.56
C PHE A 5 -19.57 -21.38 -45.51
N HIS A 6 -20.39 -22.38 -45.14
CA HIS A 6 -21.41 -22.20 -44.10
C HIS A 6 -20.79 -22.05 -42.71
N ASP A 7 -19.72 -22.78 -42.40
CA ASP A 7 -19.02 -22.68 -41.11
C ASP A 7 -18.30 -21.34 -40.94
N ALA A 8 -17.68 -20.82 -42.00
CA ALA A 8 -17.04 -19.50 -41.98
C ALA A 8 -18.04 -18.38 -41.68
N ARG A 9 -19.25 -18.46 -42.28
CA ARG A 9 -20.29 -17.46 -42.09
C ARG A 9 -20.94 -17.52 -40.70
N GLN A 10 -21.02 -18.71 -40.11
CA GLN A 10 -21.58 -18.90 -38.77
C GLN A 10 -20.58 -18.63 -37.62
N LYS A 11 -19.28 -18.53 -37.89
CA LYS A 11 -18.24 -18.31 -36.87
C LYS A 11 -18.42 -17.00 -36.10
N PHE A 12 -18.99 -15.96 -36.72
CA PHE A 12 -19.24 -14.66 -36.10
C PHE A 12 -20.59 -14.56 -35.38
N THR A 13 -21.49 -15.52 -35.62
CA THR A 13 -22.82 -15.61 -34.98
C THR A 13 -22.82 -16.56 -33.79
N LYS A 14 -21.90 -17.54 -33.74
CA LYS A 14 -21.70 -18.41 -32.58
C LYS A 14 -21.17 -17.58 -31.42
N SER A 15 -21.83 -17.65 -30.25
CA SER A 15 -21.33 -16.97 -29.05
C SER A 15 -19.92 -17.45 -28.76
N LYS A 16 -18.99 -16.53 -28.47
CA LYS A 16 -17.64 -16.90 -28.06
C LYS A 16 -17.74 -17.94 -26.94
N PRO A 17 -17.01 -19.06 -27.01
CA PRO A 17 -17.06 -20.07 -25.96
C PRO A 17 -16.83 -19.39 -24.62
N ARG A 18 -17.68 -19.69 -23.63
CA ARG A 18 -17.47 -19.19 -22.27
C ARG A 18 -16.06 -19.59 -21.86
N ARG A 19 -15.28 -18.59 -21.48
CA ARG A 19 -13.90 -18.80 -21.01
C ARG A 19 -13.98 -19.82 -19.87
N THR A 20 -13.16 -20.87 -19.95
CA THR A 20 -13.08 -21.89 -18.90
C THR A 20 -12.79 -21.22 -17.55
N GLU A 21 -13.41 -21.76 -16.50
CA GLU A 21 -13.28 -21.21 -15.15
C GLU A 21 -11.80 -21.25 -14.72
N TYR A 22 -11.23 -20.07 -14.49
CA TYR A 22 -9.83 -19.92 -14.15
C TYR A 22 -9.60 -20.44 -12.73
N LYS A 23 -8.84 -21.53 -12.58
CA LYS A 23 -8.46 -22.10 -11.28
C LYS A 23 -7.08 -21.57 -10.87
N PRO A 24 -7.00 -20.63 -9.90
CA PRO A 24 -5.72 -20.06 -9.51
C PRO A 24 -4.85 -21.10 -8.79
N THR A 25 -3.56 -21.09 -9.10
CA THR A 25 -2.53 -21.92 -8.43
C THR A 25 -2.39 -21.52 -6.96
N LYS A 26 -1.82 -22.41 -6.13
CA LYS A 26 -1.57 -22.13 -4.70
C LYS A 26 -0.77 -20.84 -4.50
N PHE A 27 0.26 -20.62 -5.33
CA PHE A 27 1.06 -19.40 -5.31
C PHE A 27 0.24 -18.17 -5.69
N GLN A 28 -0.59 -18.24 -6.73
CA GLN A 28 -1.47 -17.13 -7.13
C GLN A 28 -2.45 -16.74 -6.01
N ARG A 29 -3.02 -17.74 -5.30
CA ARG A 29 -3.88 -17.48 -4.13
C ARG A 29 -3.11 -16.81 -2.99
N GLN A 30 -1.87 -17.24 -2.74
CA GLN A 30 -1.00 -16.62 -1.72
C GLN A 30 -0.63 -15.19 -2.10
N LEU A 31 -0.25 -14.97 -3.35
CA LEU A 31 0.09 -13.64 -3.87
C LEU A 31 -1.12 -12.70 -3.83
N ALA A 32 -2.31 -13.20 -4.19
CA ALA A 32 -3.56 -12.45 -4.10
C ALA A 32 -3.98 -12.12 -2.65
N ARG A 33 -3.40 -12.78 -1.65
CA ARG A 33 -3.60 -12.45 -0.23
C ARG A 33 -2.57 -11.46 0.32
N ASN A 34 -1.45 -11.26 -0.38
CA ASN A 34 -0.39 -10.39 0.07
C ASN A 34 -0.76 -8.90 -0.14
N PRO A 35 -0.84 -8.07 0.93
CA PRO A 35 -1.18 -6.65 0.82
C PRO A 35 -0.14 -5.86 0.00
N TYR A 36 1.15 -6.22 0.09
CA TYR A 36 2.24 -5.57 -0.63
C TYR A 36 2.14 -5.82 -2.13
N ALA A 37 1.87 -7.07 -2.52
CA ALA A 37 1.66 -7.42 -3.92
C ALA A 37 0.45 -6.69 -4.51
N LYS A 38 -0.66 -6.58 -3.75
CA LYS A 38 -1.85 -5.83 -4.20
C LYS A 38 -1.56 -4.36 -4.42
N ALA A 39 -0.80 -3.72 -3.54
CA ALA A 39 -0.42 -2.32 -3.71
C ALA A 39 0.43 -2.10 -4.97
N LEU A 40 1.43 -2.96 -5.19
CA LEU A 40 2.32 -2.89 -6.35
C LEU A 40 1.59 -3.19 -7.67
N ALA A 41 0.58 -4.07 -7.62
CA ALA A 41 -0.27 -4.39 -8.77
C ALA A 41 -1.26 -3.27 -9.14
N THR A 42 -1.35 -2.18 -8.37
CA THR A 42 -2.22 -1.06 -8.73
C THR A 42 -1.68 -0.33 -9.97
N PRO A 43 -2.55 0.27 -10.81
CA PRO A 43 -2.13 0.97 -12.02
C PRO A 43 -1.06 2.03 -11.75
N MET A 44 -0.02 2.05 -12.59
CA MET A 44 1.01 3.08 -12.60
C MET A 44 0.40 4.43 -12.97
N ARG A 45 0.75 5.47 -12.21
CA ARG A 45 0.30 6.85 -12.41
C ARG A 45 1.47 7.80 -12.19
N ARG A 46 1.48 8.91 -12.92
CA ARG A 46 2.49 9.95 -12.78
C ARG A 46 1.97 11.06 -11.87
N CYS A 47 2.76 11.43 -10.86
CA CYS A 47 2.55 12.64 -10.08
C CYS A 47 2.99 13.86 -10.90
N PRO A 48 2.12 14.84 -11.22
CA PRO A 48 2.49 15.99 -12.03
C PRO A 48 3.35 17.02 -11.26
N ILE A 49 3.42 16.93 -9.93
CA ILE A 49 4.21 17.83 -9.09
C ILE A 49 5.67 17.38 -9.05
N THR A 50 5.92 16.10 -8.76
CA THR A 50 7.26 15.51 -8.61
C THR A 50 7.74 14.78 -9.86
N ALA A 51 6.90 14.67 -10.89
CA ALA A 51 7.13 13.87 -12.10
C ALA A 51 7.37 12.36 -11.87
N THR A 52 7.24 11.86 -10.63
CA THR A 52 7.46 10.46 -10.28
C THR A 52 6.31 9.58 -10.78
N THR A 53 6.65 8.40 -11.31
CA THR A 53 5.67 7.41 -11.76
C THR A 53 5.67 6.23 -10.80
N LEU A 54 4.56 6.03 -10.10
CA LEU A 54 4.41 4.98 -9.09
C LEU A 54 3.04 4.32 -9.19
N PRO A 55 2.86 3.12 -8.64
CA PRO A 55 1.54 2.53 -8.47
C PRO A 55 0.62 3.50 -7.71
N ASN A 56 -0.66 3.58 -8.11
CA ASN A 56 -1.58 4.57 -7.55
C ASN A 56 -1.77 4.46 -6.03
N PHE A 57 -1.46 3.30 -5.45
CA PHE A 57 -1.47 3.09 -4.01
C PHE A 57 -0.59 4.09 -3.25
N PHE A 58 0.60 4.39 -3.79
CA PHE A 58 1.56 5.34 -3.22
C PHE A 58 1.22 6.81 -3.51
N LEU A 59 0.11 7.04 -4.22
CA LEU A 59 -0.35 8.37 -4.57
C LEU A 59 -1.64 8.70 -3.81
N GLN A 60 -1.76 9.94 -3.37
CA GLN A 60 -2.98 10.52 -2.87
C GLN A 60 -3.77 11.10 -4.04
N ARG A 61 -5.01 10.61 -4.20
CA ARG A 61 -5.94 11.10 -5.21
C ARG A 61 -6.60 12.38 -4.72
N PHE A 62 -6.71 13.36 -5.61
CA PHE A 62 -7.47 14.59 -5.40
C PHE A 62 -8.52 14.75 -6.49
N THR A 63 -9.68 15.24 -6.11
CA THR A 63 -10.79 15.60 -7.01
C THR A 63 -11.07 17.08 -6.87
N LEU A 64 -11.44 17.72 -7.98
CA LEU A 64 -11.98 19.07 -7.94
C LEU A 64 -13.49 18.99 -7.68
N THR A 65 -13.98 19.64 -6.63
CA THR A 65 -15.40 19.65 -6.25
C THR A 65 -15.82 21.08 -5.92
N ALA A 66 -17.06 21.45 -6.23
CA ALA A 66 -17.61 22.74 -5.80
C ALA A 66 -17.88 22.72 -4.30
N HIS A 67 -17.45 23.76 -3.59
CA HIS A 67 -17.78 23.94 -2.18
C HIS A 67 -19.29 24.12 -2.02
N PRO A 68 -19.95 23.45 -1.06
CA PRO A 68 -21.41 23.46 -0.94
C PRO A 68 -21.99 24.86 -0.75
N GLU A 69 -21.33 25.71 0.04
CA GLU A 69 -21.85 27.05 0.37
C GLU A 69 -21.38 28.15 -0.58
N THR A 70 -20.16 28.04 -1.13
CA THR A 70 -19.53 29.14 -1.88
C THR A 70 -19.48 28.86 -3.38
N SER A 71 -19.82 27.64 -3.79
CA SER A 71 -19.72 27.12 -5.17
C SER A 71 -18.32 27.24 -5.79
N LYS A 72 -17.31 27.69 -5.05
CA LYS A 72 -15.92 27.80 -5.52
C LYS A 72 -15.31 26.40 -5.71
N PRO A 73 -14.43 26.21 -6.70
CA PRO A 73 -13.75 24.94 -6.91
C PRO A 73 -12.73 24.68 -5.79
N TRP A 74 -12.75 23.50 -5.18
CA TRP A 74 -11.85 23.08 -4.11
C TRP A 74 -11.19 21.75 -4.46
N PHE A 75 -9.91 21.62 -4.15
CA PHE A 75 -9.23 20.33 -4.16
C PHE A 75 -9.59 19.54 -2.90
N VAL A 76 -10.17 18.36 -3.08
CA VAL A 76 -10.59 17.48 -1.99
C VAL A 76 -9.86 16.14 -2.12
N PRO A 77 -9.27 15.60 -1.03
CA PRO A 77 -8.69 14.26 -1.07
C PRO A 77 -9.78 13.22 -1.32
N HIS A 78 -9.60 12.42 -2.37
CA HIS A 78 -10.55 11.38 -2.75
C HIS A 78 -10.12 10.02 -2.22
N GLY A 79 -11.09 9.13 -2.00
CA GLY A 79 -10.85 7.77 -1.51
C GLY A 79 -10.56 7.67 -0.01
N LEU A 80 -10.60 8.80 0.72
CA LEU A 80 -10.43 8.89 2.17
C LEU A 80 -11.71 9.31 2.91
N GLY A 81 -12.81 9.55 2.18
CA GLY A 81 -14.11 9.88 2.78
C GLY A 81 -14.74 8.72 3.54
N THR A 82 -15.76 9.02 4.34
CA THR A 82 -16.55 8.06 5.14
C THR A 82 -17.26 7.05 4.25
N LYS A 83 -16.55 6.01 3.81
CA LYS A 83 -17.20 4.80 3.32
C LYS A 83 -17.91 4.17 4.52
N ALA A 84 -19.20 3.88 4.38
CA ALA A 84 -20.00 3.19 5.39
C ALA A 84 -19.23 1.98 5.97
N PRO A 85 -19.50 1.58 7.24
CA PRO A 85 -18.79 0.50 7.93
C PRO A 85 -18.78 -0.85 7.19
N GLY A 86 -19.53 -1.02 6.09
CA GLY A 86 -19.46 -2.17 5.19
C GLY A 86 -18.36 -2.13 4.11
N ALA A 87 -17.50 -1.10 4.00
CA ALA A 87 -16.43 -1.12 2.98
C ALA A 87 -15.23 -2.03 3.34
N PHE A 88 -15.23 -2.60 4.54
CA PHE A 88 -14.44 -3.77 4.90
C PHE A 88 -15.33 -5.02 4.88
N THR A 89 -16.19 -5.16 3.86
CA THR A 89 -16.95 -6.40 3.64
C THR A 89 -15.97 -7.56 3.65
N ALA A 90 -16.01 -8.34 4.73
CA ALA A 90 -15.57 -9.71 4.70
C ALA A 90 -16.36 -10.37 3.55
N PRO A 91 -15.70 -11.12 2.65
CA PRO A 91 -16.45 -12.02 1.79
C PRO A 91 -17.35 -12.88 2.67
N GLU A 92 -18.61 -13.08 2.24
CA GLU A 92 -19.52 -14.04 2.85
C GLU A 92 -18.84 -15.40 3.07
N PRO A 93 -19.29 -16.20 4.04
CA PRO A 93 -18.63 -17.44 4.43
C PRO A 93 -18.71 -18.46 3.28
N GLU A 94 -17.75 -18.39 2.35
CA GLU A 94 -17.30 -19.58 1.65
C GLU A 94 -16.75 -20.51 2.74
N ALA A 95 -17.43 -21.65 2.87
CA ALA A 95 -17.20 -22.69 3.86
C ALA A 95 -15.72 -22.81 4.24
N GLU A 96 -15.48 -22.76 5.55
CA GLU A 96 -14.24 -23.23 6.14
C GLU A 96 -13.95 -24.63 5.59
N GLU A 97 -12.97 -24.69 4.67
CA GLU A 97 -12.44 -25.94 4.17
C GLU A 97 -11.80 -26.64 5.36
N ALA A 98 -12.45 -27.74 5.72
CA ALA A 98 -12.22 -28.57 6.88
C ALA A 98 -10.73 -28.86 7.12
N ALA A 99 -10.41 -28.94 8.41
CA ALA A 99 -9.20 -29.58 8.89
C ALA A 99 -9.10 -31.02 8.36
N GLU A 100 -7.95 -31.38 7.81
CA GLU A 100 -7.46 -32.76 7.77
C GLU A 100 -5.92 -32.81 7.87
N PRO A 101 -5.35 -33.92 8.37
CA PRO A 101 -4.32 -33.89 9.42
C PRO A 101 -2.86 -34.09 8.94
N GLU A 102 -1.92 -33.82 9.85
CA GLU A 102 -0.51 -34.20 9.77
C GLU A 102 -0.30 -35.73 9.78
N ALA A 103 0.55 -36.23 8.88
CA ALA A 103 1.50 -37.32 9.17
C ALA A 103 2.63 -37.43 8.12
N ALA A 104 3.87 -37.41 8.61
CA ALA A 104 5.12 -38.01 8.10
C ALA A 104 5.64 -37.62 6.70
N LYS A 105 6.72 -36.83 6.53
CA LYS A 105 8.18 -37.03 6.76
C LYS A 105 8.97 -37.49 5.51
N ALA A 106 9.98 -36.66 5.20
CA ALA A 106 11.37 -36.96 4.79
C ALA A 106 11.76 -37.10 3.30
N ALA A 107 12.87 -36.40 2.99
CA ALA A 107 13.87 -36.58 1.90
C ALA A 107 13.36 -36.39 0.45
N GLU A 108 14.07 -35.83 -0.54
CA GLU A 108 15.48 -35.49 -0.80
C GLU A 108 15.46 -34.53 -2.02
N SER A 109 16.30 -33.49 -2.06
CA SER A 109 17.51 -33.37 -2.91
C SER A 109 17.31 -33.29 -4.44
N GLY A 110 17.90 -32.27 -5.05
CA GLY A 110 18.62 -32.44 -6.34
C GLY A 110 18.01 -31.84 -7.62
N SER A 111 18.52 -30.65 -7.97
CA SER A 111 19.01 -30.28 -9.31
C SER A 111 18.05 -30.09 -10.52
N ALA A 112 18.06 -28.84 -11.02
CA ALA A 112 18.01 -28.47 -12.44
C ALA A 112 19.25 -29.03 -13.19
N PRO A 113 19.40 -29.00 -14.55
CA PRO A 113 18.86 -28.00 -15.49
C PRO A 113 18.48 -28.53 -16.90
N VAL A 114 18.10 -27.60 -17.80
CA VAL A 114 18.52 -27.48 -19.22
C VAL A 114 17.35 -26.98 -20.11
N GLU A 115 17.50 -25.74 -20.58
CA GLU A 115 16.99 -25.15 -21.83
C GLU A 115 18.11 -25.26 -22.90
N PRO A 116 17.96 -24.89 -24.21
CA PRO A 116 16.80 -24.64 -25.09
C PRO A 116 17.00 -25.39 -26.46
N PRO A 117 16.45 -25.01 -27.66
CA PRO A 117 16.72 -23.74 -28.36
C PRO A 117 15.56 -23.13 -29.20
N SER A 118 15.87 -21.89 -29.61
CA SER A 118 15.25 -20.82 -30.39
C SER A 118 14.87 -21.10 -31.86
N SER A 119 13.93 -20.30 -32.38
CA SER A 119 13.94 -19.61 -33.71
C SER A 119 12.80 -18.55 -33.68
N GLU A 120 12.97 -17.22 -33.89
CA GLU A 120 13.40 -16.42 -35.07
C GLU A 120 12.53 -16.73 -36.33
N THR A 121 11.86 -15.82 -37.07
CA THR A 121 11.91 -14.35 -37.26
C THR A 121 10.67 -13.88 -38.07
N ALA A 122 10.44 -12.54 -38.14
CA ALA A 122 9.80 -11.77 -39.24
C ALA A 122 8.25 -11.72 -39.34
N GLN A 123 7.56 -10.65 -39.77
CA GLN A 123 7.87 -9.27 -40.16
C GLN A 123 6.54 -8.47 -40.29
N GLU A 124 6.63 -7.16 -40.10
CA GLU A 124 5.92 -6.04 -40.79
C GLU A 124 4.39 -6.06 -41.08
N SER A 125 3.73 -5.03 -40.51
CA SER A 125 2.59 -4.23 -41.02
C SER A 125 2.88 -3.65 -42.45
N PRO A 126 1.99 -2.94 -43.22
CA PRO A 126 0.91 -2.04 -42.76
C PRO A 126 -0.32 -1.83 -43.69
N GLU A 127 -1.18 -0.87 -43.30
CA GLU A 127 -2.09 -0.01 -44.12
C GLU A 127 -3.26 -0.69 -44.88
N ASN A 128 -4.47 -0.11 -45.04
CA ASN A 128 -4.89 1.29 -45.06
C ASN A 128 -6.44 1.42 -44.93
N ALA A 129 -6.89 2.65 -44.63
CA ALA A 129 -8.05 3.42 -45.17
C ALA A 129 -9.38 2.71 -45.58
N GLU A 130 -10.61 3.24 -45.47
CA GLU A 130 -11.17 4.57 -45.21
C GLU A 130 -12.74 4.46 -45.20
N VAL A 131 -13.39 5.37 -44.46
CA VAL A 131 -14.58 6.20 -44.82
C VAL A 131 -15.91 5.56 -45.28
N ALA A 132 -16.99 5.87 -44.54
CA ALA A 132 -18.25 6.49 -45.02
C ALA A 132 -19.17 6.74 -43.78
N GLN A 133 -19.29 7.97 -43.26
CA GLN A 133 -20.27 9.03 -43.59
C GLN A 133 -21.78 8.69 -43.46
N LYS A 134 -22.40 9.40 -42.51
CA LYS A 134 -23.73 10.05 -42.47
C LYS A 134 -25.03 9.23 -42.50
N SER A 135 -25.86 9.47 -41.47
CA SER A 135 -27.20 10.05 -41.63
C SER A 135 -27.70 10.65 -40.30
N ASP A 136 -28.22 11.87 -40.40
CA ASP A 136 -29.07 12.57 -39.42
C ASP A 136 -30.56 12.25 -39.70
N GLU A 137 -31.44 12.71 -38.79
CA GLU A 137 -32.93 12.74 -38.79
C GLU A 137 -33.63 11.47 -38.29
N ASP A 138 -34.76 11.51 -37.56
CA ASP A 138 -35.42 12.49 -36.69
C ASP A 138 -36.52 11.68 -35.92
N GLN A 139 -36.95 12.23 -34.78
CA GLN A 139 -38.14 11.95 -33.95
C GLN A 139 -39.14 10.82 -34.33
N THR A 140 -39.56 9.99 -33.36
CA THR A 140 -40.86 10.15 -32.63
C THR A 140 -41.21 8.95 -31.72
N ALA A 141 -42.08 9.24 -30.75
CA ALA A 141 -42.52 8.46 -29.62
C ALA A 141 -43.27 7.15 -29.95
N GLY A 142 -43.17 6.20 -29.02
CA GLY A 142 -44.00 5.00 -28.92
C GLY A 142 -43.78 4.31 -27.59
N GLU A 143 -44.64 4.62 -26.61
CA GLU A 143 -44.74 3.90 -25.34
C GLU A 143 -45.17 2.45 -25.59
N GLU A 144 -44.37 1.48 -25.15
CA GLU A 144 -44.89 0.18 -24.74
C GLU A 144 -44.16 -0.30 -23.48
N GLN A 145 -44.95 -0.39 -22.40
CA GLN A 145 -44.57 -0.89 -21.10
C GLN A 145 -44.34 -2.41 -21.17
N LYS A 146 -43.15 -2.88 -20.79
CA LYS A 146 -42.94 -4.28 -20.41
C LYS A 146 -42.22 -4.36 -19.06
N ALA A 147 -42.93 -5.01 -18.14
CA ALA A 147 -42.59 -5.23 -16.75
C ALA A 147 -41.19 -5.84 -16.56
N GLY A 148 -40.39 -5.19 -15.70
CA GLY A 148 -39.07 -5.65 -15.26
C GLY A 148 -38.92 -5.55 -13.75
N LYS A 149 -38.43 -6.64 -13.16
CA LYS A 149 -38.19 -6.97 -11.75
C LYS A 149 -37.43 -5.88 -10.96
N PRO A 150 -37.52 -5.86 -9.61
CA PRO A 150 -37.03 -4.73 -8.80
C PRO A 150 -35.50 -4.65 -8.81
N ALA A 151 -34.99 -3.54 -9.37
CA ALA A 151 -33.61 -3.13 -9.29
C ALA A 151 -33.26 -2.77 -7.84
N THR A 152 -32.56 -3.67 -7.15
CA THR A 152 -31.85 -3.35 -5.91
C THR A 152 -30.39 -3.17 -6.26
N GLU A 153 -30.07 -2.06 -6.92
CA GLU A 153 -28.68 -1.64 -7.11
C GLU A 153 -28.66 -0.12 -7.00
N ILE A 154 -28.44 0.36 -5.78
CA ILE A 154 -28.10 1.77 -5.54
C ILE A 154 -26.69 1.96 -6.09
N GLN A 155 -26.59 2.10 -7.42
CA GLN A 155 -25.40 2.58 -8.06
C GLN A 155 -25.24 4.04 -7.66
N ASN A 156 -24.28 4.31 -6.77
CA ASN A 156 -23.85 5.65 -6.42
C ASN A 156 -23.21 6.32 -7.65
N THR A 157 -24.03 6.83 -8.57
CA THR A 157 -23.60 7.62 -9.72
C THR A 157 -23.41 9.07 -9.32
N THR A 158 -22.56 9.36 -8.33
CA THR A 158 -22.04 10.72 -8.20
C THR A 158 -20.94 10.88 -9.25
N LYS A 159 -21.25 11.62 -10.32
CA LYS A 159 -20.31 11.98 -11.39
C LYS A 159 -19.05 12.57 -10.74
N THR A 160 -18.04 11.73 -10.57
CA THR A 160 -16.79 12.13 -9.93
C THR A 160 -16.02 12.97 -10.94
N GLY A 161 -15.75 14.23 -10.58
CA GLY A 161 -14.98 15.15 -11.43
C GLY A 161 -13.58 14.62 -11.77
N PRO A 162 -12.83 15.35 -12.62
CA PRO A 162 -11.48 14.95 -13.01
C PRO A 162 -10.59 14.74 -11.78
N THR A 163 -9.73 13.72 -11.83
CA THR A 163 -8.91 13.32 -10.68
C THR A 163 -7.43 13.41 -10.94
N ALA A 164 -6.69 14.05 -10.02
CA ALA A 164 -5.25 14.12 -10.04
C ALA A 164 -4.65 13.19 -8.99
N TYR A 165 -3.40 12.83 -9.18
CA TYR A 165 -2.62 12.00 -8.26
C TYR A 165 -1.39 12.78 -7.80
N VAL A 166 -1.18 12.85 -6.50
CA VAL A 166 0.00 13.46 -5.87
C VAL A 166 0.72 12.38 -5.08
N LEU A 167 2.03 12.43 -4.93
CA LEU A 167 2.71 11.49 -4.02
C LEU A 167 2.10 11.57 -2.62
N ALA A 168 1.72 10.44 -2.04
CA ALA A 168 1.08 10.37 -0.73
C ALA A 168 2.12 10.56 0.38
N HIS A 169 2.58 11.80 0.57
CA HIS A 169 3.66 12.12 1.50
C HIS A 169 3.40 13.46 2.18
N GLN A 170 3.45 13.49 3.52
CA GLN A 170 3.07 14.66 4.30
C GLN A 170 3.94 15.88 3.97
N ARG A 171 5.27 15.70 3.90
CA ARG A 171 6.21 16.80 3.61
C ARG A 171 5.93 17.43 2.25
N LEU A 172 5.61 16.63 1.23
CA LEU A 172 5.30 17.17 -0.10
C LEU A 172 4.05 18.06 -0.04
N LEU A 173 3.00 17.63 0.67
CA LEU A 173 1.78 18.43 0.80
C LEU A 173 1.99 19.72 1.62
N GLN A 174 2.93 19.74 2.56
CA GLN A 174 3.38 20.96 3.22
C GLN A 174 4.18 21.86 2.27
N ASP A 175 5.08 21.27 1.50
CA ASP A 175 5.98 21.95 0.57
C ASP A 175 5.24 22.63 -0.58
N ILE A 176 4.09 22.10 -1.02
CA ILE A 176 3.20 22.78 -1.98
C ILE A 176 2.80 24.19 -1.50
N GLN A 177 2.80 24.43 -0.20
CA GLN A 177 2.33 25.65 0.43
C GLN A 177 3.45 26.55 0.94
N ARG A 178 4.65 26.01 1.12
CA ARG A 178 5.82 26.74 1.59
C ARG A 178 6.43 27.57 0.47
N ARG A 179 6.44 28.90 0.60
CA ARG A 179 6.97 29.83 -0.41
C ARG A 179 8.41 29.55 -0.87
N LYS A 180 9.24 28.99 0.00
CA LYS A 180 10.64 28.67 -0.28
C LYS A 180 10.84 27.27 -0.90
N SER A 181 9.77 26.49 -1.05
CA SER A 181 9.86 25.13 -1.60
C SER A 181 9.89 25.15 -3.12
N PRO A 182 10.64 24.23 -3.78
CA PRO A 182 10.55 24.02 -5.23
C PRO A 182 9.15 23.59 -5.70
N TYR A 183 8.30 23.11 -4.79
CA TYR A 183 6.95 22.65 -5.09
C TYR A 183 5.88 23.70 -4.81
N PHE A 184 6.25 24.93 -4.39
CA PHE A 184 5.30 25.98 -4.08
C PHE A 184 4.30 26.21 -5.22
N LYS A 185 3.00 26.26 -4.88
CA LYS A 185 1.90 26.36 -5.85
C LYS A 185 1.86 25.20 -6.88
N GLY A 186 2.46 24.06 -6.56
CA GLY A 186 2.43 22.85 -7.40
C GLY A 186 1.03 22.29 -7.64
N ASN A 187 0.05 22.65 -6.80
CA ASN A 187 -1.36 22.30 -6.97
C ASN A 187 -1.94 22.77 -8.32
N HIS A 188 -1.45 23.87 -8.89
CA HIS A 188 -1.90 24.33 -10.21
C HIS A 188 -1.51 23.35 -11.34
N LYS A 189 -0.48 22.52 -11.16
CA LYS A 189 -0.09 21.48 -12.13
C LYS A 189 -1.02 20.26 -12.09
N LEU A 190 -1.84 20.13 -11.05
CA LEU A 190 -2.83 19.06 -10.95
C LEU A 190 -3.87 19.23 -12.04
N LEU A 191 -4.28 18.12 -12.67
CA LEU A 191 -5.29 18.08 -13.73
C LEU A 191 -4.91 18.82 -15.04
N ARG A 192 -3.76 19.49 -15.14
CA ARG A 192 -3.28 20.09 -16.40
C ARG A 192 -2.91 19.05 -17.45
N MET A 193 -2.46 17.86 -17.05
CA MET A 193 -2.17 16.77 -18.00
C MET A 193 -3.45 16.12 -18.58
N SER A 194 -4.60 16.34 -17.96
CA SER A 194 -5.93 15.96 -18.48
C SER A 194 -6.60 17.10 -19.25
N ASP A 195 -5.93 18.24 -19.39
CA ASP A 195 -6.40 19.37 -20.17
C ASP A 195 -6.09 19.11 -21.65
N HIS A 196 -6.94 18.31 -22.31
CA HIS A 196 -6.86 18.05 -23.76
C HIS A 196 -7.38 19.25 -24.57
N GLY A 197 -6.97 20.48 -24.23
CA GLY A 197 -7.37 21.72 -24.91
C GLY A 197 -8.66 22.35 -24.38
N HIS A 198 -9.10 22.00 -23.17
CA HIS A 198 -10.26 22.62 -22.53
C HIS A 198 -9.85 23.90 -21.79
N VAL A 199 -9.80 25.02 -22.51
CA VAL A 199 -9.49 26.38 -21.99
C VAL A 199 -10.21 26.72 -20.67
N LYS A 200 -11.43 26.19 -20.47
CA LYS A 200 -12.22 26.39 -19.26
C LYS A 200 -11.62 25.71 -18.01
N LEU A 201 -10.97 24.55 -18.16
CA LEU A 201 -10.39 23.82 -17.03
C LEU A 201 -9.20 24.58 -16.43
N GLY A 202 -8.34 25.17 -17.25
CA GLY A 202 -7.23 26.01 -16.77
C GLY A 202 -7.70 27.14 -15.86
N SER A 203 -8.72 27.90 -16.28
CA SER A 203 -9.30 28.99 -15.49
C SER A 203 -9.93 28.51 -14.16
N LEU A 204 -10.55 27.32 -14.16
CA LEU A 204 -11.09 26.71 -12.94
C LEU A 204 -10.00 26.27 -11.98
N LEU A 205 -8.89 25.73 -12.48
CA LEU A 205 -7.74 25.31 -11.67
C LEU A 205 -7.00 26.50 -11.05
N ASP A 206 -6.91 27.62 -11.76
CA ASP A 206 -6.28 28.83 -11.23
C ASP A 206 -7.11 29.48 -10.12
N ASN A 207 -8.44 29.32 -10.16
CA ASN A 207 -9.36 29.73 -9.11
C ASN A 207 -9.62 28.65 -8.05
N ALA A 208 -9.00 27.47 -8.17
CA ALA A 208 -9.24 26.36 -7.27
C ALA A 208 -8.53 26.56 -5.93
N ASN A 209 -9.30 26.48 -4.86
CA ASN A 209 -8.79 26.60 -3.50
C ASN A 209 -8.06 25.32 -3.08
N TRP A 210 -6.82 25.49 -2.65
CA TRP A 210 -6.05 24.50 -1.92
C TRP A 210 -6.00 24.91 -0.45
N ARG A 211 -6.37 24.00 0.46
CA ARG A 211 -6.43 24.32 1.89
C ARG A 211 -5.04 24.40 2.53
N GLY A 212 -4.88 25.33 3.48
CA GLY A 212 -3.63 25.62 4.20
C GLY A 212 -3.03 24.46 5.01
N ASP A 213 -3.85 23.51 5.39
CA ASP A 213 -3.55 22.38 6.27
C ASP A 213 -3.92 21.05 5.57
N MET A 214 -3.83 21.02 4.23
CA MET A 214 -4.19 19.83 3.45
C MET A 214 -3.43 18.58 3.89
N ASP A 215 -2.17 18.74 4.30
CA ASP A 215 -1.34 17.65 4.80
C ASP A 215 -1.89 17.07 6.13
N ALA A 216 -2.31 17.94 7.05
CA ALA A 216 -2.85 17.54 8.35
C ALA A 216 -4.21 16.85 8.19
N VAL A 217 -5.05 17.31 7.27
CA VAL A 217 -6.35 16.68 7.06
C VAL A 217 -6.27 15.36 6.32
N VAL A 218 -5.37 15.21 5.35
CA VAL A 218 -5.12 13.88 4.76
C VAL A 218 -4.65 12.91 5.83
N LEU A 219 -3.76 13.35 6.73
CA LEU A 219 -3.31 12.56 7.87
C LEU A 219 -4.48 12.17 8.78
N GLU A 220 -5.31 13.14 9.17
CA GLU A 220 -6.44 12.93 10.06
C GLU A 220 -7.48 11.96 9.45
N LEU A 221 -7.79 12.10 8.17
CA LEU A 221 -8.68 11.18 7.46
C LEU A 221 -8.11 9.75 7.40
N LEU A 222 -6.80 9.59 7.13
CA LEU A 222 -6.14 8.29 7.15
C LEU A 222 -6.18 7.64 8.54
N ARG A 223 -5.88 8.41 9.60
CA ARG A 223 -5.91 7.95 11.00
C ARG A 223 -7.31 7.55 11.43
N ARG A 224 -8.30 8.42 11.21
CA ARG A 224 -9.71 8.14 11.49
C ARG A 224 -10.16 6.86 10.80
N ARG A 225 -9.79 6.69 9.52
CA ARG A 225 -10.18 5.49 8.76
C ARG A 225 -9.50 4.21 9.28
N ALA A 226 -8.25 4.32 9.73
CA ALA A 226 -7.55 3.19 10.35
C ALA A 226 -8.21 2.80 11.69
N VAL A 227 -8.58 3.77 12.52
CA VAL A 227 -9.32 3.54 13.78
C VAL A 227 -10.68 2.90 13.50
N GLU A 228 -11.45 3.42 12.54
CA GLU A 228 -12.75 2.84 12.15
C GLU A 228 -12.60 1.37 11.70
N GLY A 229 -11.58 1.07 10.90
CA GLY A 229 -11.28 -0.29 10.46
C GLY A 229 -10.89 -1.22 11.61
N LEU A 230 -10.01 -0.77 12.50
CA LEU A 230 -9.60 -1.54 13.68
C LEU A 230 -10.79 -1.83 14.61
N ARG A 231 -11.63 -0.83 14.88
CA ARG A 231 -12.86 -1.00 15.66
C ARG A 231 -13.84 -1.96 14.99
N HIS A 232 -13.98 -1.88 13.67
CA HIS A 232 -14.85 -2.80 12.94
C HIS A 232 -14.41 -4.26 13.11
N PHE A 233 -13.12 -4.56 12.95
CA PHE A 233 -12.61 -5.92 13.16
C PHE A 233 -12.66 -6.35 14.62
N ALA A 234 -12.36 -5.45 15.57
CA ALA A 234 -12.48 -5.74 17.00
C ALA A 234 -13.93 -6.08 17.39
N ASN A 235 -14.91 -5.31 16.91
CA ASN A 235 -16.33 -5.59 17.14
C ASN A 235 -16.77 -6.93 16.54
N MET A 236 -16.23 -7.32 15.38
CA MET A 236 -16.51 -8.64 14.80
C MET A 236 -15.89 -9.78 15.62
N VAL A 237 -14.74 -9.56 16.26
CA VAL A 237 -14.15 -10.55 17.17
C VAL A 237 -15.01 -10.66 18.43
N GLU A 238 -15.44 -9.53 19.01
CA GLU A 238 -16.26 -9.52 20.23
C GLU A 238 -17.67 -10.11 20.03
N ARG A 239 -18.26 -9.98 18.83
CA ARG A 239 -19.61 -10.47 18.53
C ARG A 239 -19.65 -11.88 17.95
N ASP A 240 -18.76 -12.17 17.02
CA ASP A 240 -18.81 -13.38 16.19
C ASP A 240 -17.64 -14.35 16.47
N ASP A 241 -16.79 -14.05 17.47
CA ASP A 241 -15.57 -14.80 17.82
C ASP A 241 -14.65 -15.06 16.61
N ARG A 242 -14.68 -14.13 15.64
CA ARG A 242 -13.86 -14.25 14.44
C ARG A 242 -12.42 -13.87 14.76
N GLY A 243 -11.48 -14.79 14.57
CA GLY A 243 -10.05 -14.55 14.77
C GLY A 243 -9.38 -13.63 13.74
N TYR A 244 -9.93 -12.43 13.49
CA TYR A 244 -9.30 -11.38 12.68
C TYR A 244 -8.21 -10.64 13.44
N LEU A 245 -8.40 -10.48 14.75
CA LEU A 245 -7.50 -9.80 15.65
C LEU A 245 -7.23 -10.71 16.86
N VAL A 246 -5.97 -11.04 17.09
CA VAL A 246 -5.55 -11.95 18.17
C VAL A 246 -4.63 -11.18 19.11
N LYS A 247 -4.97 -11.14 20.40
CA LYS A 247 -4.11 -10.55 21.44
C LYS A 247 -2.88 -11.44 21.64
N CYS A 248 -1.70 -10.83 21.64
CA CYS A 248 -0.44 -11.53 21.90
C CYS A 248 0.19 -10.96 23.16
N GLU A 249 0.55 -11.81 24.13
CA GLU A 249 1.24 -11.36 25.35
C GLU A 249 2.75 -11.20 25.13
N ARG A 250 3.32 -12.02 24.25
CA ARG A 250 4.75 -12.04 23.92
C ARG A 250 4.95 -12.05 22.41
N TRP A 251 6.06 -11.46 21.97
CA TRP A 251 6.47 -11.44 20.56
C TRP A 251 6.65 -12.86 19.99
N ASP A 252 7.10 -13.82 20.79
CA ASP A 252 7.32 -15.20 20.33
C ASP A 252 6.02 -15.97 20.06
N GLY A 253 4.93 -15.67 20.76
CA GLY A 253 3.63 -16.35 20.57
C GLY A 253 3.04 -16.15 19.17
N VAL A 254 3.56 -15.18 18.41
CA VAL A 254 3.17 -14.93 17.02
C VAL A 254 3.61 -16.07 16.08
N LYS A 255 4.68 -16.80 16.43
CA LYS A 255 5.22 -17.90 15.60
C LYS A 255 4.25 -19.07 15.48
N GLU A 256 3.37 -19.26 16.46
CA GLU A 256 2.44 -20.39 16.52
C GLU A 256 1.15 -20.14 15.71
N LEU A 257 0.87 -18.89 15.32
CA LEU A 257 -0.37 -18.51 14.67
C LEU A 257 -0.37 -18.86 13.16
N LYS A 258 -1.44 -19.54 12.71
CA LYS A 258 -1.63 -20.02 11.33
C LYS A 258 -1.90 -18.90 10.32
N HIS A 259 -2.67 -17.90 10.69
CA HIS A 259 -3.06 -16.80 9.81
C HIS A 259 -2.28 -15.53 10.16
N ARG A 260 -1.33 -15.17 9.30
CA ARG A 260 -0.40 -14.06 9.55
C ARG A 260 -0.62 -12.94 8.53
N GLY A 261 -0.82 -11.72 9.02
CA GLY A 261 -0.93 -10.50 8.20
C GLY A 261 0.11 -9.48 8.63
N CYS A 262 -0.17 -8.73 9.69
CA CYS A 262 0.78 -7.80 10.30
C CYS A 262 0.61 -7.72 11.82
N LEU A 263 1.64 -7.23 12.50
CA LEU A 263 1.63 -6.98 13.94
C LEU A 263 1.32 -5.54 14.24
N LEU A 264 0.52 -5.33 15.27
CA LEU A 264 0.08 -4.03 15.75
C LEU A 264 0.58 -3.85 17.18
N TYR A 265 1.43 -2.85 17.38
CA TYR A 265 1.91 -2.46 18.71
C TYR A 265 1.15 -1.21 19.18
N LEU A 266 0.39 -1.33 20.26
CA LEU A 266 -0.36 -0.24 20.91
C LEU A 266 0.35 0.28 22.17
N GLY A 267 1.37 -0.44 22.65
CA GLY A 267 2.01 -0.18 23.94
C GLY A 267 1.13 -0.57 25.14
N PRO A 268 1.66 -0.50 26.36
CA PRO A 268 0.91 -0.78 27.59
C PRO A 268 -0.27 0.19 27.74
N PRO A 269 -1.36 -0.22 28.41
CA PRO A 269 -2.46 0.68 28.72
C PRO A 269 -1.98 1.82 29.63
N GLU A 270 -2.53 3.03 29.43
CA GLU A 270 -2.24 4.18 30.29
C GLU A 270 -2.55 3.83 31.75
N GLY A 271 -1.53 3.84 32.62
CA GLY A 271 -1.68 3.55 34.05
C GLY A 271 -1.25 2.15 34.49
N ALA A 272 -0.96 1.22 33.58
CA ALA A 272 -0.20 0.02 33.94
C ALA A 272 1.26 0.45 34.13
N ALA A 273 1.69 0.55 35.40
CA ALA A 273 3.11 0.67 35.71
C ALA A 273 3.85 -0.45 34.97
N ALA A 274 4.93 -0.08 34.26
CA ALA A 274 5.79 -1.04 33.60
C ALA A 274 6.19 -2.10 34.63
N GLU A 275 5.60 -3.29 34.52
CA GLU A 275 5.95 -4.41 35.37
C GLU A 275 7.46 -4.63 35.17
N SER A 276 8.17 -4.36 36.25
CA SER A 276 9.59 -4.08 36.25
C SER A 276 10.34 -5.36 35.91
N GLY A 277 10.81 -5.51 34.67
CA GLY A 277 11.67 -6.65 34.33
C GLY A 277 11.94 -6.91 32.85
N SER A 278 11.03 -6.60 31.94
CA SER A 278 11.31 -6.73 30.50
C SER A 278 11.60 -5.36 29.90
N SER A 279 12.81 -5.14 29.41
CA SER A 279 13.15 -4.00 28.54
C SER A 279 12.04 -3.83 27.50
N GLU A 280 11.24 -2.78 27.63
CA GLU A 280 10.04 -2.60 26.81
C GLU A 280 10.49 -2.22 25.40
N TYR A 281 10.60 -3.23 24.52
CA TYR A 281 10.99 -3.01 23.14
C TYR A 281 9.89 -2.24 22.40
N VAL A 282 10.13 -0.95 22.15
CA VAL A 282 9.28 -0.11 21.31
C VAL A 282 9.75 -0.28 19.86
N PRO A 283 8.93 -0.88 18.97
CA PRO A 283 9.33 -1.08 17.58
C PRO A 283 9.48 0.26 16.85
N PRO A 284 10.57 0.44 16.07
CA PRO A 284 10.73 1.58 15.18
C PRO A 284 9.57 1.71 14.18
N ARG A 285 9.40 2.92 13.60
CA ARG A 285 8.34 3.22 12.62
C ARG A 285 8.26 2.24 11.47
N LEU A 286 9.40 1.77 10.96
CA LEU A 286 9.53 0.79 9.89
C LEU A 286 10.20 -0.45 10.48
N SER A 287 9.43 -1.31 11.13
CA SER A 287 9.95 -2.54 11.73
C SER A 287 9.33 -3.76 11.05
N THR A 288 10.14 -4.81 10.92
CA THR A 288 9.71 -6.13 10.47
C THR A 288 10.19 -7.16 11.47
N MET A 289 9.35 -8.14 11.76
CA MET A 289 9.70 -9.27 12.61
C MET A 289 9.96 -10.50 11.77
N ASP A 290 11.11 -11.12 11.99
CA ASP A 290 11.49 -12.38 11.36
C ASP A 290 11.04 -13.57 12.22
N LEU A 291 10.28 -14.48 11.63
CA LEU A 291 9.67 -15.65 12.28
C LEU A 291 10.45 -16.95 12.07
N GLY A 292 11.52 -16.93 11.27
CA GLY A 292 12.31 -18.11 10.95
C GLY A 292 12.82 -18.14 9.50
N PRO A 293 13.39 -19.26 9.04
CA PRO A 293 14.02 -19.36 7.73
C PRO A 293 13.01 -19.20 6.59
N VAL A 294 13.52 -18.70 5.46
CA VAL A 294 12.83 -18.19 4.25
C VAL A 294 11.59 -19.00 3.83
N ARG A 295 10.45 -18.72 4.43
CA ARG A 295 9.13 -19.26 4.07
C ARG A 295 8.18 -18.10 3.79
N PHE A 296 7.15 -18.33 2.98
CA PHE A 296 6.12 -17.30 2.78
C PHE A 296 5.50 -16.92 4.14
N GLY A 297 5.47 -15.62 4.45
CA GLY A 297 5.04 -15.12 5.75
C GLY A 297 6.07 -15.31 6.88
N SER A 298 7.36 -15.50 6.55
CA SER A 298 8.44 -15.50 7.54
C SER A 298 8.83 -14.10 8.00
N LYS A 299 8.47 -13.05 7.25
CA LYS A 299 8.64 -11.65 7.65
C LYS A 299 7.29 -11.00 7.82
N LEU A 300 7.01 -10.44 8.99
CA LEU A 300 5.80 -9.68 9.26
C LEU A 300 6.13 -8.22 9.46
N ALA A 301 5.33 -7.33 8.87
CA ALA A 301 5.44 -5.92 9.20
C ALA A 301 4.87 -5.65 10.59
N VAL A 302 5.57 -4.80 11.33
CA VAL A 302 5.19 -4.33 12.65
C VAL A 302 4.82 -2.86 12.53
N HIS A 303 3.57 -2.53 12.87
CA HIS A 303 3.05 -1.18 12.87
C HIS A 303 2.95 -0.66 14.31
N ASN A 304 3.75 0.37 14.61
CA ASN A 304 3.65 1.11 15.86
C ASN A 304 2.44 2.05 15.80
N LEU A 305 1.30 1.62 16.34
CA LEU A 305 0.06 2.38 16.26
C LEU A 305 0.11 3.66 17.10
N ARG A 306 0.91 3.69 18.17
CA ARG A 306 1.10 4.90 18.99
C ARG A 306 1.65 6.05 18.16
N GLU A 307 2.66 5.77 17.34
CA GLU A 307 3.23 6.77 16.44
C GLU A 307 2.36 7.05 15.20
N LEU A 308 1.78 6.00 14.61
CA LEU A 308 0.99 6.15 13.38
C LEU A 308 -0.32 6.89 13.60
N LEU A 309 -1.08 6.53 14.65
CA LEU A 309 -2.39 7.10 14.95
C LEU A 309 -2.28 8.34 15.82
N GLY A 310 -1.26 8.44 16.67
CA GLY A 310 -1.18 9.49 17.70
C GLY A 310 -2.07 9.18 18.91
N GLU A 311 -1.83 9.89 20.00
CA GLU A 311 -2.39 9.57 21.32
C GLU A 311 -3.92 9.72 21.37
N GLU A 312 -4.48 10.76 20.75
CA GLU A 312 -5.92 11.00 20.71
C GLU A 312 -6.69 9.83 20.06
N HIS A 313 -6.19 9.34 18.93
CA HIS A 313 -6.80 8.24 18.19
C HIS A 313 -6.62 6.89 18.89
N ILE A 314 -5.51 6.68 19.58
CA ILE A 314 -5.30 5.50 20.44
C ILE A 314 -6.27 5.50 21.62
N ARG A 315 -6.45 6.64 22.28
CA ARG A 315 -7.41 6.76 23.39
C ARG A 315 -8.82 6.41 22.93
N ARG A 316 -9.28 7.00 21.81
CA ARG A 316 -10.56 6.66 21.18
C ARG A 316 -10.69 5.19 20.78
N LEU A 317 -9.59 4.57 20.35
CA LEU A 317 -9.55 3.15 19.99
C LEU A 317 -9.72 2.25 21.22
N ARG A 318 -9.03 2.55 22.32
CA ARG A 318 -9.12 1.80 23.60
C ARG A 318 -10.46 1.99 24.31
N GLU A 319 -11.05 3.18 24.25
CA GLU A 319 -12.41 3.44 24.75
C GLU A 319 -13.45 2.63 23.96
N GLY A 320 -13.19 2.45 22.67
CA GLY A 320 -14.15 1.94 21.71
C GLY A 320 -14.24 0.43 21.54
N SER A 321 -13.36 -0.36 22.17
CA SER A 321 -13.35 -1.83 22.14
C SER A 321 -12.78 -2.38 23.45
N ALA A 322 -13.40 -3.41 23.99
CA ALA A 322 -12.91 -4.09 25.20
C ALA A 322 -11.62 -4.86 24.91
N LEU A 323 -11.52 -5.51 23.75
CA LEU A 323 -10.36 -6.30 23.35
C LEU A 323 -9.07 -5.45 23.25
N LEU A 324 -9.19 -4.23 22.74
CA LEU A 324 -8.05 -3.33 22.54
C LEU A 324 -7.67 -2.51 23.78
N ARG A 325 -8.51 -2.53 24.83
CA ARG A 325 -8.29 -1.71 26.04
C ARG A 325 -7.04 -2.11 26.80
N ASP A 326 -6.84 -3.41 27.01
CA ASP A 326 -5.83 -3.92 27.95
C ASP A 326 -4.65 -4.61 27.25
N GLY A 327 -4.66 -4.70 25.92
CA GLY A 327 -3.57 -5.32 25.17
C GLY A 327 -2.53 -4.32 24.69
N SER A 328 -1.29 -4.80 24.58
CA SER A 328 -0.14 -4.05 24.05
C SER A 328 0.29 -4.49 22.66
N LEU A 329 0.07 -5.76 22.32
CA LEU A 329 0.45 -6.36 21.05
C LEU A 329 -0.70 -7.19 20.48
N PHE A 330 -0.97 -7.01 19.19
CA PHE A 330 -2.01 -7.74 18.47
C PHE A 330 -1.53 -8.21 17.11
N LEU A 331 -1.97 -9.40 16.69
CA LEU A 331 -1.81 -9.87 15.32
C LEU A 331 -3.10 -9.59 14.53
N LEU A 332 -2.95 -8.87 13.42
CA LEU A 332 -4.01 -8.69 12.42
C LEU A 332 -3.84 -9.76 11.33
N GLY A 333 -4.83 -10.65 11.22
CA GLY A 333 -4.77 -11.82 10.35
C GLY A 333 -5.94 -11.91 9.35
N ARG A 334 -5.92 -12.98 8.55
CA ARG A 334 -6.93 -13.34 7.53
C ARG A 334 -7.02 -12.38 6.33
N GLN A 335 -7.74 -12.82 5.29
CA GLN A 335 -7.84 -12.09 4.01
C GLN A 335 -8.73 -10.85 4.09
N ALA A 336 -9.75 -10.84 4.95
CA ALA A 336 -10.66 -9.71 5.09
C ALA A 336 -9.94 -8.43 5.58
N THR A 337 -8.86 -8.57 6.34
CA THR A 337 -8.11 -7.45 6.91
C THR A 337 -7.11 -6.83 5.94
N VAL A 338 -6.94 -7.38 4.73
CA VAL A 338 -5.94 -6.92 3.74
C VAL A 338 -6.11 -5.44 3.40
N ASN A 339 -7.35 -4.95 3.28
CA ASN A 339 -7.59 -3.53 3.01
C ASN A 339 -7.16 -2.62 4.17
N LEU A 340 -7.31 -3.09 5.42
CA LEU A 340 -6.84 -2.37 6.60
C LEU A 340 -5.30 -2.42 6.68
N GLN A 341 -4.67 -3.56 6.38
CA GLN A 341 -3.21 -3.67 6.29
C GLN A 341 -2.64 -2.71 5.24
N MET A 342 -3.26 -2.65 4.05
CA MET A 342 -2.91 -1.68 3.02
C MET A 342 -3.08 -0.22 3.48
N LEU A 343 -4.13 0.09 4.25
CA LEU A 343 -4.35 1.42 4.79
C LEU A 343 -3.28 1.80 5.84
N LEU A 344 -2.95 0.88 6.76
CA LEU A 344 -1.89 1.08 7.76
C LEU A 344 -0.55 1.32 7.08
N TRP A 345 -0.24 0.56 6.04
CA TRP A 345 0.98 0.76 5.27
C TRP A 345 0.99 2.09 4.52
N LYS A 346 -0.15 2.51 3.94
CA LYS A 346 -0.29 3.82 3.30
C LYS A 346 -0.09 4.96 4.31
N LEU A 347 -0.67 4.84 5.52
CA LEU A 347 -0.49 5.80 6.60
C LEU A 347 0.97 5.88 7.05
N GLN A 348 1.64 4.74 7.18
CA GLN A 348 3.06 4.67 7.49
C GLN A 348 3.89 5.38 6.43
N GLY A 349 3.70 5.05 5.14
CA GLY A 349 4.39 5.72 4.03
C GLY A 349 4.12 7.23 3.94
N TYR A 350 2.93 7.67 4.33
CA TYR A 350 2.57 9.08 4.39
C TYR A 350 3.38 9.86 5.42
N LEU A 351 3.70 9.21 6.55
CA LEU A 351 4.45 9.74 7.69
C LEU A 351 5.97 9.53 7.62
N VAL A 352 6.47 8.67 6.71
CA VAL A 352 7.90 8.43 6.58
C VAL A 352 8.57 9.77 6.27
N TRP A 353 9.49 10.19 7.13
CA TRP A 353 10.41 11.30 6.86
C TRP A 353 11.74 10.72 6.39
N GLU A 354 12.36 11.43 5.45
CA GLU A 354 13.74 11.25 5.02
C GLU A 354 14.63 11.57 6.21
N GLN A 355 14.90 10.57 7.06
CA GLN A 355 16.08 10.60 7.91
C GLN A 355 17.21 10.98 6.95
N GLN A 356 17.78 12.18 7.13
CA GLN A 356 19.04 12.50 6.50
C GLN A 356 19.90 11.26 6.68
N GLN A 357 20.38 10.70 5.58
CA GLN A 357 21.57 9.88 5.65
C GLN A 357 22.55 10.74 6.43
N GLY A 358 22.76 10.39 7.71
CA GLY A 358 23.96 10.80 8.40
C GLY A 358 25.06 10.35 7.47
N THR A 359 25.78 11.32 6.93
CA THR A 359 27.01 11.13 6.19
C THR A 359 27.80 10.03 6.89
N PRO A 360 28.18 8.92 6.22
CA PRO A 360 29.22 8.04 6.74
C PRO A 360 30.58 8.73 6.52
N GLU A 361 30.75 9.92 7.11
CA GLU A 361 32.04 10.62 7.17
C GLU A 361 32.75 10.36 8.51
N ALA A 362 32.09 9.69 9.47
CA ALA A 362 32.68 9.31 10.74
C ALA A 362 33.37 7.93 10.74
N GLU A 363 33.16 7.08 9.72
CA GLU A 363 33.75 5.73 9.67
C GLU A 363 34.99 5.61 8.75
N ARG A 364 35.38 6.67 8.03
CA ARG A 364 36.64 6.68 7.25
C ARG A 364 37.86 7.26 7.99
N SER A 365 37.68 7.77 9.21
CA SER A 365 38.79 8.28 10.03
C SER A 365 39.27 7.28 11.09
N ALA A 366 38.68 6.08 11.16
CA ALA A 366 39.01 5.05 12.17
C ALA A 366 39.70 3.80 11.59
N GLU A 367 39.87 3.67 10.27
CA GLU A 367 40.53 2.50 9.64
C GLU A 367 41.96 2.76 9.15
N GLN A 368 42.56 3.93 9.44
CA GLN A 368 43.99 4.16 9.29
C GLN A 368 44.70 4.15 10.65
N ASN A 369 44.73 2.99 11.30
CA ASN A 369 45.91 2.53 12.06
C ASN A 369 45.67 1.16 12.70
N PRO A 370 46.24 0.09 12.14
CA PRO A 370 46.59 -1.08 12.93
C PRO A 370 48.11 -1.36 12.89
N HIS A 371 48.68 -1.42 14.11
CA HIS A 371 49.98 -2.01 14.51
C HIS A 371 51.24 -1.20 14.16
N VAL A 372 52.21 -1.03 15.06
CA VAL A 372 52.95 -2.11 15.74
C VAL A 372 53.42 -1.73 17.16
N HIS A 373 53.12 -2.67 18.06
CA HIS A 373 53.81 -3.11 19.27
C HIS A 373 55.07 -2.40 19.82
N SER A 374 54.95 -2.14 21.12
CA SER A 374 55.98 -2.14 22.14
C SER A 374 56.94 -3.36 22.07
N HIS A 375 58.22 -3.10 21.90
CA HIS A 375 59.29 -3.97 22.41
C HIS A 375 60.40 -3.10 23.01
N VAL A 376 60.39 -3.04 24.34
CA VAL A 376 61.53 -2.65 25.17
C VAL A 376 62.24 -3.95 25.54
N ARG A 377 63.46 -4.15 25.03
CA ARG A 377 64.42 -5.11 25.57
C ARG A 377 65.82 -4.49 25.45
N GLN A 378 66.41 -4.26 26.62
CA GLN A 378 67.83 -3.95 26.80
C GLN A 378 68.69 -5.16 26.46
N ASP A 379 69.85 -4.92 25.84
CA ASP A 379 71.14 -5.62 26.02
C ASP A 379 72.18 -4.84 25.19
N LEU A 380 73.07 -4.05 25.80
CA LEU A 380 74.46 -4.40 26.13
C LEU A 380 75.31 -4.89 24.93
N GLN A 381 76.16 -3.99 24.39
CA GLN A 381 77.61 -4.20 24.15
C GLN A 381 78.25 -3.09 23.30
N GLY A 382 79.42 -2.60 23.73
CA GLY A 382 80.49 -2.18 22.80
C GLY A 382 80.79 -0.68 22.64
N GLU A 383 81.53 -0.12 23.61
CA GLU A 383 82.51 0.97 23.44
C GLU A 383 83.62 0.60 22.41
N PRO A 384 84.65 1.44 22.12
CA PRO A 384 84.69 2.79 21.54
C PRO A 384 85.64 2.86 20.32
N ASP A 385 85.66 3.94 19.52
CA ASP A 385 86.94 4.52 19.04
C ASP A 385 86.78 5.90 18.37
N GLN A 386 87.32 6.89 19.08
CA GLN A 386 88.21 7.97 18.65
C GLN A 386 87.86 9.09 17.63
N PRO A 387 88.52 10.26 17.80
CA PRO A 387 88.18 11.54 17.20
C PRO A 387 89.15 11.95 16.07
N HIS A 388 88.76 12.92 15.23
CA HIS A 388 89.65 13.93 14.63
C HIS A 388 88.79 15.05 14.01
N ARG A 389 88.83 16.26 14.56
CA ARG A 389 89.51 17.44 13.98
C ARG A 389 89.24 17.65 12.49
N SER A 390 88.53 18.73 12.15
CA SER A 390 89.13 19.98 11.68
C SER A 390 88.14 21.13 11.74
#